data_AF-A0A2U8I9B4-F1
#
_entry.id   AF-A0A2U8I9B4-F1
#
_cell.length_a   1.000
_cell.length_b   1.000
_cell.length_c   1.000
_cell.angle_alpha   90.00
_cell.angle_beta   90.00
_cell.angle_gamma   90.00
#
_symmetry.space_group_name_H-M   'P 1'
#
loop_
_entity.id
_entity.type
_entity.pdbx_description
1 polymer ?
#
loop_
_entity_poly.entity_id
_entity_poly.type
_entity_poly.pdbx_seq_one_letter_code
_entity_poly.pdbx_strand_id
1 'polypeptide(L)'
;MNATQSLKQLLLTIQSDRKHYISLDKLLLTQRQCMITCNATKLLAVNERLSEIYHALSQTATERLALLKKLKVTADSKGMQILFQRLPEQYREHVTALWADLEQRVLSCQQKNLSNGKLISMQHDIFAPLLGYKEAFLYAG
;
A
#
# COMPACT_ATOMS: atom_id res chain seq x y z
N MET A 1 7.28 -13.00 25.24
CA MET A 1 6.21 -12.00 25.08
C MET A 1 4.90 -12.57 25.57
N ASN A 2 4.17 -11.84 26.43
CA ASN A 2 2.81 -12.21 26.84
C ASN A 2 1.75 -11.67 25.83
N ALA A 3 0.49 -12.04 26.01
CA ALA A 3 -0.60 -11.64 25.11
C ALA A 3 -0.78 -10.11 25.05
N THR A 4 -0.67 -9.42 26.18
CA THR A 4 -0.79 -7.96 26.28
C THR A 4 0.34 -7.23 25.52
N GLN A 5 1.57 -7.73 25.60
CA GLN A 5 2.70 -7.20 24.82
C GLN A 5 2.51 -7.42 23.31
N SER A 6 2.02 -8.60 22.92
CA SER A 6 1.76 -8.92 21.51
C SER A 6 0.65 -8.04 20.92
N LEU A 7 -0.38 -7.76 21.71
CA LEU A 7 -1.44 -6.82 21.35
C LEU A 7 -0.95 -5.38 21.24
N LYS A 8 -0.15 -4.89 22.19
CA LYS A 8 0.46 -3.55 22.10
C LYS A 8 1.32 -3.42 20.84
N GLN A 9 2.15 -4.43 20.56
CA GLN A 9 2.97 -4.45 19.36
C GLN A 9 2.10 -4.45 18.09
N LEU A 10 1.00 -5.20 18.08
CA LEU A 10 0.06 -5.21 16.96
C LEU A 10 -0.51 -3.81 16.70
N LEU A 11 -0.95 -3.10 17.74
CA LEU A 11 -1.45 -1.73 17.60
C LEU A 11 -0.38 -0.77 17.05
N LEU A 12 0.87 -0.92 17.49
CA LEU A 12 1.99 -0.15 16.94
C LEU A 12 2.23 -0.44 15.45
N THR A 13 2.16 -1.71 15.03
CA THR A 13 2.27 -2.07 13.60
C THR A 13 1.15 -1.45 12.77
N ILE A 14 -0.10 -1.48 13.26
CA ILE A 14 -1.26 -0.87 12.58
C ILE A 14 -1.08 0.65 12.45
N GLN A 15 -0.59 1.31 13.50
CA GLN A 15 -0.33 2.75 13.47
C GLN A 15 0.83 3.11 12.53
N SER A 16 1.85 2.27 12.45
CA SER A 16 2.95 2.39 11.49
C SER A 16 2.45 2.25 10.05
N ASP A 17 1.69 1.19 9.77
CA ASP A 17 1.05 0.95 8.47
C ASP A 17 0.23 2.16 8.04
N ARG A 18 -0.59 2.71 8.95
CA ARG A 18 -1.39 3.90 8.67
C ARG A 18 -0.53 5.09 8.23
N LYS A 19 0.60 5.35 8.90
CA LYS A 19 1.53 6.43 8.52
C LYS A 19 2.12 6.17 7.14
N HIS A 20 2.53 4.93 6.85
CA HIS A 20 3.04 4.55 5.54
C HIS A 20 2.00 4.73 4.44
N TYR A 21 0.74 4.34 4.66
CA TYR A 21 -0.33 4.54 3.68
C TYR A 21 -0.69 6.01 3.48
N ILE A 22 -0.62 6.86 4.50
CA ILE A 22 -0.77 8.32 4.34
C ILE A 22 0.33 8.90 3.44
N SER A 23 1.57 8.46 3.65
CA SER A 23 2.70 8.89 2.82
C SER A 23 2.60 8.33 1.39
N LEU A 24 2.18 7.07 1.25
CA LEU A 24 1.94 6.40 -0.03
C LEU A 24 0.91 7.17 -0.86
N ASP A 25 -0.19 7.56 -0.25
CA ASP A 25 -1.26 8.31 -0.90
C ASP A 25 -0.75 9.62 -1.53
N LYS A 26 0.05 10.38 -0.77
CA LYS A 26 0.67 11.63 -1.24
C LYS A 26 1.65 11.38 -2.39
N LEU A 27 2.44 10.32 -2.31
CA LEU A 27 3.39 9.96 -3.36
C LEU A 27 2.67 9.52 -4.64
N LEU A 28 1.60 8.74 -4.54
CA LEU A 28 0.80 8.32 -5.71
C LEU A 28 0.16 9.52 -6.42
N LEU A 29 -0.34 10.51 -5.67
CA LEU A 29 -0.83 11.77 -6.25
C LEU A 29 0.30 12.55 -6.92
N THR A 30 1.48 12.61 -6.30
CA THR A 30 2.65 13.29 -6.87
C THR A 30 3.13 12.60 -8.13
N GLN A 31 3.18 11.26 -8.14
CA GLN A 31 3.52 10.43 -9.29
C GLN A 31 2.59 10.75 -10.45
N ARG A 32 1.27 10.81 -10.19
CA ARG A 32 0.26 11.20 -11.18
C ARG A 32 0.55 12.55 -11.81
N GLN A 33 0.84 13.55 -10.99
CA GLN A 33 1.17 14.88 -11.49
C GLN A 33 2.45 14.87 -12.34
N CYS A 34 3.47 14.10 -11.94
CA CYS A 34 4.71 13.97 -12.72
C CYS A 34 4.46 13.31 -14.09
N MET A 35 3.59 12.30 -14.15
CA MET A 35 3.21 11.65 -15.41
C MET A 35 2.45 12.61 -16.33
N ILE A 36 1.50 13.39 -15.79
CA ILE A 36 0.74 14.38 -16.57
C ILE A 36 1.65 15.49 -17.11
N THR A 37 2.64 15.90 -16.32
CA THR A 37 3.59 16.97 -16.70
C THR A 37 4.84 16.45 -17.42
N CYS A 38 4.89 15.14 -17.72
CA CYS A 38 6.04 14.48 -18.32
C CYS A 38 7.38 14.76 -17.61
N ASN A 39 7.35 14.98 -16.29
CA ASN A 39 8.54 15.28 -15.50
C ASN A 39 9.26 13.99 -15.09
N ALA A 40 10.10 13.47 -15.99
CA ALA A 40 10.80 12.19 -15.81
C ALA A 40 11.75 12.20 -14.60
N THR A 41 12.50 13.28 -14.39
CA THR A 41 13.45 13.40 -13.26
C THR A 41 12.73 13.31 -11.91
N LYS A 42 11.63 14.04 -11.74
CA LYS A 42 10.84 13.99 -10.51
C LYS A 42 10.12 12.65 -10.36
N LEU A 43 9.69 12.04 -11.46
CA LEU A 43 9.05 10.73 -11.46
C LEU A 43 9.99 9.63 -10.93
N LEU A 44 11.29 9.66 -11.32
CA LEU A 44 12.29 8.74 -10.80
C LEU A 44 12.44 8.85 -9.28
N ALA A 45 12.62 10.07 -8.75
CA ALA A 45 12.74 10.29 -7.31
C ALA A 45 11.47 9.90 -6.53
N VAL A 46 10.28 10.07 -7.13
CA VAL A 46 9.01 9.62 -6.53
C VAL A 46 8.94 8.09 -6.50
N ASN A 47 9.39 7.40 -7.56
CA ASN A 47 9.38 5.94 -7.64
C ASN A 47 10.36 5.28 -6.65
N GLU A 48 11.51 5.90 -6.38
CA GLU A 48 12.45 5.45 -5.34
C GLU A 48 11.77 5.49 -3.96
N ARG A 49 11.14 6.62 -3.60
CA ARG A 49 10.41 6.76 -2.33
C ARG A 49 9.22 5.80 -2.23
N LEU A 50 8.51 5.55 -3.34
CA LEU A 50 7.44 4.55 -3.38
C LEU A 50 7.98 3.16 -3.06
N SER A 51 9.14 2.79 -3.62
CA SER A 51 9.80 1.51 -3.37
C SER A 51 10.19 1.33 -1.90
N GLU A 52 10.72 2.38 -1.26
CA GLU A 52 11.01 2.37 0.18
C GLU A 52 9.76 2.14 1.03
N ILE A 53 8.64 2.81 0.72
CA ILE A 53 7.38 2.63 1.44
C ILE A 53 6.83 1.22 1.24
N TYR A 54 6.88 0.67 0.02
CA TYR A 54 6.45 -0.70 -0.25
C TYR A 54 7.27 -1.72 0.55
N HIS A 55 8.58 -1.52 0.64
CA HIS A 55 9.44 -2.36 1.45
C HIS A 55 9.06 -2.28 2.94
N ALA A 56 8.87 -1.08 3.48
CA ALA A 56 8.46 -0.88 4.86
C ALA A 56 7.10 -1.54 5.16
N LEU A 57 6.11 -1.38 4.28
CA LEU A 57 4.78 -2.02 4.39
C LEU A 57 4.87 -3.55 4.33
N SER A 58 5.77 -4.10 3.52
CA SER A 58 5.98 -5.56 3.44
C SER A 58 6.57 -6.11 4.75
N GLN A 59 7.52 -5.38 5.35
CA GLN A 59 8.12 -5.76 6.63
C GLN A 59 7.10 -5.73 7.76
N THR A 60 6.34 -4.64 7.87
CA THR A 60 5.31 -4.50 8.92
C THR A 60 4.16 -5.48 8.73
N ALA A 61 3.75 -5.79 7.49
CA ALA A 61 2.76 -6.83 7.21
C ALA A 61 3.24 -8.22 7.68
N THR A 62 4.51 -8.55 7.48
CA THR A 62 5.11 -9.80 7.95
C THR A 62 5.10 -9.88 9.47
N GLU A 63 5.49 -8.80 10.15
CA GLU A 63 5.45 -8.71 11.61
C GLU A 63 4.01 -8.85 12.15
N ARG A 64 3.07 -8.13 11.56
CA ARG A 64 1.64 -8.16 11.91
C ARG A 64 1.07 -9.57 11.80
N LEU A 65 1.37 -10.29 10.71
CA LEU A 65 0.94 -11.67 10.51
C LEU A 65 1.51 -12.60 11.59
N ALA A 66 2.78 -12.42 11.99
CA ALA A 66 3.40 -13.20 13.06
C ALA A 66 2.74 -12.94 14.42
N LEU A 67 2.37 -11.69 14.72
CA LEU A 67 1.65 -11.32 15.95
C LEU A 67 0.24 -11.93 15.99
N LEU A 68 -0.48 -11.88 14.87
CA LEU A 68 -1.84 -12.43 14.79
C LEU A 68 -1.85 -13.95 14.97
N LYS A 69 -0.87 -14.65 14.38
CA LYS A 69 -0.66 -16.09 14.62
C LYS A 69 -0.44 -16.40 16.10
N LYS A 70 0.40 -15.62 16.79
CA LYS A 70 0.64 -15.77 18.24
C LYS A 70 -0.62 -15.52 19.07
N LEU A 71 -1.46 -14.58 18.65
CA LEU A 71 -2.74 -14.27 19.29
C LEU A 71 -3.86 -15.27 18.94
N LYS A 72 -3.60 -16.23 18.03
CA LYS A 72 -4.58 -17.20 17.51
C LYS A 72 -5.79 -16.52 16.86
N VAL A 73 -5.51 -15.49 16.06
CA VAL A 73 -6.52 -14.70 15.34
C VAL A 73 -6.19 -14.68 13.85
N THR A 74 -7.21 -14.70 13.01
CA THR A 74 -7.09 -14.56 11.55
C THR A 74 -6.74 -13.11 11.17
N ALA A 75 -6.00 -12.93 10.08
CA ALA A 75 -5.56 -11.62 9.62
C ALA A 75 -6.56 -10.89 8.71
N ASP A 76 -7.84 -11.25 8.84
CA ASP A 76 -8.97 -10.65 8.14
C ASP A 76 -9.74 -9.71 9.07
N SER A 77 -10.62 -8.89 8.48
CA SER A 77 -11.45 -7.94 9.22
C SER A 77 -12.25 -8.62 10.34
N LYS A 78 -12.71 -9.86 10.11
CA LYS A 78 -13.45 -10.66 11.09
C LYS A 78 -12.57 -11.05 12.29
N GLY A 79 -11.35 -11.52 12.05
CA GLY A 79 -10.39 -11.85 13.11
C GLY A 79 -10.05 -10.62 13.95
N MET A 80 -9.77 -9.49 13.30
CA MET A 80 -9.47 -8.24 13.99
C MET A 80 -10.63 -7.77 14.87
N GLN A 81 -11.87 -7.84 14.38
CA GLN A 81 -13.07 -7.52 15.18
C GLN A 81 -13.20 -8.42 16.41
N ILE A 82 -13.00 -9.73 16.26
CA ILE A 82 -13.03 -10.69 17.38
C ILE A 82 -11.96 -10.35 18.42
N LEU A 83 -10.76 -9.96 17.96
CA LEU A 83 -9.69 -9.53 18.86
C LEU A 83 -10.06 -8.24 19.62
N PHE A 84 -10.64 -7.25 18.94
CA PHE A 84 -10.98 -5.97 19.55
C PHE A 84 -12.15 -6.06 20.52
N GLN A 85 -13.09 -6.98 20.32
CA GLN A 85 -14.17 -7.23 21.28
C GLN A 85 -13.65 -7.69 22.66
N ARG A 86 -12.48 -8.33 22.70
CA ARG A 86 -11.82 -8.76 23.95
C ARG A 86 -11.10 -7.63 24.68
N LEU A 87 -11.03 -6.43 24.08
CA LEU A 87 -10.44 -5.26 24.72
C LEU A 87 -11.44 -4.60 25.69
N PRO A 88 -10.94 -3.92 26.74
CA PRO A 88 -11.73 -3.00 27.53
C PRO A 88 -12.43 -1.95 26.65
N GLU A 89 -13.66 -1.59 27.01
CA GLU A 89 -14.53 -0.66 26.27
C GLU A 89 -13.79 0.63 25.84
N GLN A 90 -13.03 1.21 26.77
CA GLN A 90 -12.22 2.42 26.57
C GLN A 90 -11.23 2.38 25.39
N TYR A 91 -10.81 1.18 24.94
CA TYR A 91 -9.89 1.03 23.81
C TYR A 91 -10.57 0.48 22.56
N ARG A 92 -11.76 -0.12 22.71
CA ARG A 92 -12.44 -0.84 21.62
C ARG A 92 -12.82 0.11 20.48
N GLU A 93 -13.42 1.26 20.79
CA GLU A 93 -13.83 2.24 19.78
C GLU A 93 -12.62 2.77 19.00
N HIS A 94 -11.58 3.22 19.71
CA HIS A 94 -10.40 3.79 19.09
C HIS A 94 -9.69 2.81 18.16
N VAL A 95 -9.50 1.57 18.61
CA VAL A 95 -8.80 0.55 17.83
C VAL A 95 -9.63 0.10 16.62
N THR A 96 -10.95 0.00 16.76
CA THR A 96 -11.86 -0.32 15.65
C THR A 96 -11.83 0.78 14.59
N ALA A 97 -11.89 2.05 15.01
CA ALA A 97 -11.79 3.20 14.11
C ALA A 97 -10.42 3.25 13.40
N LEU A 98 -9.33 2.96 14.14
CA LEU A 98 -7.99 2.90 13.57
C LEU A 98 -7.86 1.83 12.47
N TRP A 99 -8.43 0.64 12.70
CA TRP A 99 -8.44 -0.44 11.73
C TRP A 99 -9.26 -0.09 10.48
N ALA A 100 -10.47 0.46 10.66
CA ALA A 100 -11.32 0.86 9.56
C ALA A 100 -10.66 1.96 8.68
N ASP A 101 -10.02 2.95 9.31
CA ASP A 101 -9.25 3.98 8.58
C ASP A 101 -8.07 3.37 7.80
N LEU A 102 -7.38 2.37 8.37
CA LEU A 102 -6.31 1.66 7.67
C LEU A 102 -6.86 0.91 6.44
N GLU A 103 -7.96 0.15 6.58
CA GLU A 103 -8.58 -0.57 5.46
C GLU A 103 -8.99 0.38 4.33
N GLN A 104 -9.63 1.51 4.67
CA GLN A 104 -10.02 2.50 3.68
C GLN A 104 -8.80 3.06 2.93
N ARG A 105 -7.69 3.32 3.62
CA ARG A 105 -6.46 3.84 3.01
C ARG A 105 -5.80 2.83 2.10
N VAL A 106 -5.76 1.55 2.50
CA VAL A 106 -5.25 0.46 1.67
C VAL A 106 -6.01 0.43 0.34
N LEU A 107 -7.35 0.40 0.41
CA LEU A 107 -8.21 0.38 -0.78
C LEU A 107 -7.98 1.62 -1.66
N SER A 108 -7.90 2.81 -1.06
CA SER A 108 -7.66 4.04 -1.81
C SER A 108 -6.30 4.04 -2.51
N CYS A 109 -5.24 3.58 -1.84
CA CYS A 109 -3.91 3.49 -2.44
C CYS A 109 -3.88 2.46 -3.58
N GLN A 110 -4.55 1.32 -3.43
CA GLN A 110 -4.67 0.32 -4.50
C GLN A 110 -5.35 0.91 -5.75
N GLN A 111 -6.46 1.63 -5.58
CA GLN A 111 -7.16 2.29 -6.69
C GLN A 111 -6.29 3.34 -7.38
N LYS A 112 -5.59 4.18 -6.61
CA LYS A 112 -4.69 5.21 -7.15
C LYS A 112 -3.51 4.59 -7.88
N ASN A 113 -2.88 3.56 -7.31
CA ASN A 113 -1.77 2.85 -7.94
C ASN A 113 -2.21 2.19 -9.26
N LEU A 114 -3.39 1.55 -9.28
CA LEU A 114 -3.97 0.99 -10.50
C LEU A 114 -4.22 2.07 -11.56
N SER A 115 -4.79 3.22 -11.17
CA SER A 115 -5.02 4.34 -12.09
C SER A 115 -3.72 4.90 -12.66
N ASN A 116 -2.68 5.01 -11.83
CA ASN A 116 -1.36 5.45 -12.25
C ASN A 116 -0.72 4.46 -13.23
N GLY A 117 -0.80 3.16 -12.96
CA GLY A 117 -0.33 2.12 -13.88
C GLY A 117 -1.01 2.19 -15.25
N LYS A 118 -2.34 2.35 -15.28
CA LYS A 118 -3.09 2.55 -16.54
C LYS A 118 -2.62 3.78 -17.30
N LEU A 119 -2.32 4.89 -16.62
CA LEU A 119 -1.84 6.12 -17.27
C LEU A 119 -0.48 5.90 -17.94
N ILE A 120 0.45 5.22 -17.28
CA ILE A 120 1.77 4.90 -17.86
C ILE A 120 1.61 4.00 -19.09
N SER A 121 0.78 2.96 -19.02
CA SER A 121 0.52 2.08 -20.15
C SER A 121 -0.03 2.87 -21.34
N MET A 122 -1.02 3.75 -21.14
CA MET A 122 -1.54 4.60 -22.21
C MET A 122 -0.48 5.52 -22.82
N GLN A 123 0.39 6.12 -21.99
CA GLN A 123 1.49 6.94 -22.50
C GLN A 123 2.47 6.10 -23.33
N HIS A 124 2.81 4.90 -22.88
CA HIS A 124 3.64 3.97 -23.64
C HIS A 124 3.02 3.63 -25.00
N ASP A 125 1.74 3.30 -25.04
CA ASP A 125 1.02 2.95 -26.27
C ASP A 125 0.99 4.12 -27.28
N ILE A 126 0.92 5.36 -26.80
CA ILE A 126 0.97 6.57 -27.66
C ILE A 126 2.38 6.81 -28.21
N PHE A 127 3.42 6.65 -27.38
CA PHE A 127 4.80 6.95 -27.78
C PHE A 127 5.48 5.80 -28.54
N ALA A 128 5.09 4.54 -28.31
CA ALA A 128 5.74 3.38 -28.92
C ALA A 128 5.75 3.40 -30.46
N PRO A 129 4.65 3.77 -31.16
CA PRO A 129 4.66 3.92 -32.61
C PRO A 129 5.58 5.05 -33.11
N LEU A 130 5.68 6.15 -32.36
CA LEU A 130 6.49 7.32 -32.71
C LEU A 130 8.00 7.07 -32.52
N LEU A 131 8.36 6.24 -31.54
CA LEU A 131 9.74 5.86 -31.26
C LEU A 131 10.25 4.74 -32.18
N GLY A 132 9.44 4.30 -33.14
CA GLY A 132 9.88 3.31 -34.11
C GLY A 132 10.12 1.93 -33.47
N TYR A 133 9.41 1.59 -32.39
CA TYR A 133 9.19 0.19 -32.01
C TYR A 133 8.25 -0.45 -33.03
N LYS A 134 8.71 -0.47 -34.29
CA LYS A 134 8.23 -1.35 -35.32
C LYS A 134 8.66 -2.71 -34.81
N GLU A 135 7.73 -3.46 -34.20
CA GLU A 135 7.90 -4.89 -34.08
C GLU A 135 8.43 -5.38 -35.43
N ALA A 136 9.54 -6.10 -35.39
CA ALA A 136 10.14 -6.73 -36.55
C ALA A 136 9.23 -7.86 -37.05
N PHE A 137 8.01 -7.52 -37.48
CA PHE A 137 7.16 -8.37 -38.29
C PHE A 137 7.49 -8.10 -39.75
N LEU A 138 8.69 -8.47 -40.19
CA LEU A 138 9.03 -8.48 -41.61
C LEU A 138 9.94 -9.69 -41.92
N TYR A 139 9.29 -10.71 -42.50
CA TYR A 139 9.83 -11.77 -43.37
C TYR A 139 10.69 -12.88 -42.73
N ALA A 140 10.04 -13.99 -42.35
CA ALA A 140 10.55 -15.31 -42.68
C ALA A 140 9.76 -15.80 -43.90
N GLY A 141 10.38 -15.70 -45.08
CA GLY A 141 9.97 -16.44 -46.26
C GLY A 141 10.40 -17.89 -46.18
#